data_AF-A0A1M4PJQ4-F1
#
_entry.id   AF-A0A1M4PJQ4-F1
#
_cell.length_a   1.000
_cell.length_b   1.000
_cell.length_c   1.000
_cell.angle_alpha   90.00
_cell.angle_beta   90.00
_cell.angle_gamma   90.00
#
_symmetry.space_group_name_H-M   'P 1'
#
loop_
_entity.id
_entity.type
_entity.pdbx_description
1 polymer ?
#
loop_
_entity_poly.entity_id
_entity_poly.type
_entity_poly.pdbx_seq_one_letter_code
_entity_poly.pdbx_strand_id
1 'polypeptide(L)' 'MTRLAFHHFIRIERSFSEMGRVLKPGGKLVIIDMEATAEGLREIEDRIEIMGDPSHVKNLSKQEFVQLF' A
#
# COMPACT_ATOMS: atom_id res chain seq x y z
N MET A 1 -10.20 -6.35 -6.24
CA MET A 1 -9.73 -4.97 -6.42
C MET A 1 -9.72 -4.29 -5.07
N THR A 2 -8.72 -3.47 -4.80
CA THR A 2 -8.66 -2.56 -3.64
C THR A 2 -8.36 -1.14 -4.13
N ARG A 3 -8.91 -0.14 -3.45
CA ARG A 3 -8.81 1.28 -3.82
C ARG A 3 -8.72 2.15 -2.56
N LEU A 4 -7.70 3.00 -2.47
CA LEU A 4 -7.45 3.93 -1.36
C LEU A 4 -7.53 3.23 0.01
N ALA A 5 -6.78 2.14 0.16
CA ALA A 5 -6.89 1.30 1.36
C ALA A 5 -5.58 0.61 1.75
N PHE A 6 -4.65 0.44 0.81
CA PHE A 6 -3.37 -0.23 1.03
C PHE A 6 -2.51 0.55 2.02
N HIS A 7 -2.60 1.88 2.02
CA HIS A 7 -1.89 2.75 2.96
C HIS A 7 -2.30 2.57 4.43
N HIS A 8 -3.39 1.85 4.72
CA HIS A 8 -3.81 1.49 6.08
C HIS A 8 -3.32 0.10 6.52
N PHE A 9 -2.65 -0.66 5.65
CA PHE A 9 -2.28 -2.04 5.97
C PHE A 9 -1.00 -2.11 6.79
N ILE A 10 -1.11 -2.64 8.00
CA ILE A 10 0.03 -2.80 8.92
C ILE A 10 1.00 -3.90 8.45
N ARG A 11 0.49 -4.96 7.81
CA ARG A 11 1.29 -6.10 7.29
C ARG A 11 1.05 -6.28 5.80
N ILE A 12 1.66 -5.41 5.01
CA ILE A 12 1.46 -5.31 3.56
C ILE A 12 1.82 -6.63 2.86
N GLU A 13 2.96 -7.25 3.17
CA GLU A 13 3.45 -8.47 2.53
C GLU A 13 2.49 -9.63 2.76
N ARG A 14 2.01 -9.79 4.00
CA ARG A 14 1.02 -10.82 4.34
C ARG A 14 -0.31 -10.56 3.65
N SER A 15 -0.77 -9.31 3.61
CA SER A 15 -2.04 -8.95 2.99
C SER A 15 -2.00 -9.17 1.48
N PHE A 16 -0.89 -8.79 0.84
CA PHE A 16 -0.65 -9.03 -0.58
C PHE A 16 -0.60 -10.53 -0.91
N SER A 17 0.10 -11.32 -0.10
CA SER A 17 0.15 -12.78 -0.24
C SER A 17 -1.24 -13.43 -0.16
N GLU A 18 -2.08 -13.01 0.80
CA GLU A 18 -3.45 -13.51 0.92
C GLU A 18 -4.33 -13.11 -0.27
N MET A 19 -4.15 -11.89 -0.81
CA MET A 19 -4.82 -11.48 -2.05
C MET A 19 -4.43 -12.38 -3.21
N GLY A 20 -3.15 -12.72 -3.34
CA GLY A 20 -2.67 -13.69 -4.33
C GLY A 20 -3.28 -15.09 -4.14
N ARG A 21 -3.31 -15.58 -2.90
CA ARG A 21 -3.82 -16.92 -2.54
C ARG A 21 -5.28 -17.13 -2.93
N VAL A 22 -6.13 -16.11 -2.81
CA VAL A 22 -7.58 -16.22 -3.10
C VAL A 22 -7.93 -15.96 -4.57
N LEU A 23 -6.98 -15.52 -5.40
CA LEU A 23 -7.21 -15.37 -6.82
C LEU A 23 -7.39 -16.75 -7.48
N LYS A 24 -8.35 -16.82 -8.40
CA LYS A 24 -8.43 -17.96 -9.32
C LYS A 24 -7.18 -18.00 -10.21
N PRO A 25 -6.77 -19.17 -10.72
CA PRO A 25 -5.75 -19.24 -11.77
C PRO A 25 -6.06 -18.29 -12.93
N GLY A 26 -5.09 -17.47 -13.33
CA GLY A 26 -5.27 -16.42 -14.35
C GLY A 26 -6.02 -15.16 -13.89
N GLY A 27 -6.41 -15.08 -12.63
CA GLY A 27 -7.03 -13.90 -12.02
C GLY A 27 -6.10 -12.69 -11.99
N LYS A 28 -6.68 -11.50 -11.96
CA LYS A 28 -5.94 -10.22 -11.91
C LYS A 28 -6.17 -9.52 -10.58
N LEU A 29 -5.08 -9.13 -9.92
CA LEU A 29 -5.13 -8.21 -8.79
C LEU A 29 -5.00 -6.77 -9.31
N VAL A 30 -5.88 -5.89 -8.84
CA VAL A 30 -5.83 -4.45 -9.14
C VAL A 30 -5.82 -3.70 -7.82
N ILE A 31 -4.78 -2.87 -7.65
CA ILE A 31 -4.55 -2.00 -6.49
C ILE A 31 -4.49 -0.57 -7.03
N ILE A 32 -5.26 0.33 -6.43
CA ILE A 32 -5.22 1.76 -6.73
C ILE A 32 -4.99 2.48 -5.42
N ASP A 33 -3.85 3.14 -5.27
CA ASP A 33 -3.53 3.90 -4.07
C ASP A 33 -2.65 5.11 -4.39
N MET A 34 -2.40 5.93 -3.37
CA MET A 34 -1.47 7.04 -3.43
C MET A 34 -0.03 6.50 -3.51
N GLU A 35 0.76 7.08 -4.41
CA GLU A 35 2.19 6.79 -4.50
C GLU A 35 2.94 7.64 -3.47
N ALA A 36 3.91 7.03 -2.79
CA ALA A 36 4.74 7.74 -1.82
C ALA A 36 5.47 8.92 -2.45
N THR A 37 5.63 9.99 -1.67
CA THR A 37 6.55 11.09 -1.97
C THR A 37 8.01 10.63 -2.06
N ALA A 38 8.89 11.55 -2.49
CA ALA A 38 10.33 11.32 -2.54
C ALA A 38 10.90 10.91 -1.18
N GLU A 39 11.93 10.07 -1.16
CA GLU A 39 12.46 9.41 0.04
C GLU A 39 12.72 10.38 1.21
N GLY A 40 13.30 11.55 0.95
CA GLY A 40 13.59 12.56 1.98
C GLY A 40 12.37 13.29 2.55
N LEU A 41 11.18 13.09 1.99
CA LEU A 41 9.93 13.72 2.41
C LEU A 41 8.92 12.73 2.98
N ARG A 42 9.16 11.41 2.88
CA ARG A 42 8.20 10.37 3.29
C ARG A 42 7.76 10.48 4.73
N GLU A 43 8.72 10.60 5.65
CA GLU A 43 8.41 10.71 7.08
C GLU A 43 7.58 11.97 7.40
N ILE A 44 7.78 13.05 6.64
CA ILE A 44 7.00 14.29 6.82
C ILE A 44 5.58 14.09 6.27
N GLU A 45 5.43 13.50 5.09
CA GLU A 45 4.13 13.18 4.48
C GLU A 45 3.33 12.24 5.39
N ASP A 46 3.90 11.12 5.82
CA ASP A 46 3.21 10.16 6.68
C ASP A 46 2.76 10.80 8.01
N ARG A 47 3.58 11.69 8.59
CA ARG A 47 3.18 12.44 9.79
C ARG A 47 1.99 13.38 9.54
N ILE A 48 1.96 14.04 8.39
CA ILE A 48 0.84 14.92 8.02
C ILE A 48 -0.44 14.10 7.78
N GLU A 49 -0.33 12.99 7.06
CA GLU A 49 -1.47 12.09 6.79
C GLU A 49 -2.02 11.49 8.10
N ILE A 50 -1.16 11.04 9.02
CA ILE A 50 -1.57 10.54 10.35
C ILE A 50 -2.31 11.60 11.17
N MET A 51 -1.94 12.89 11.04
CA MET A 51 -2.66 13.97 11.71
C MET A 51 -4.09 14.15 11.17
N GLY A 52 -4.31 13.87 9.88
CA GLY A 52 -5.63 13.89 9.25
C GLY A 52 -6.44 12.62 9.50
N ASP A 53 -5.77 11.47 9.47
CA ASP A 53 -6.33 10.15 9.70
C ASP A 53 -5.37 9.28 10.54
N PRO A 54 -5.67 9.06 11.84
CA PRO A 54 -4.83 8.26 12.73
C PRO A 54 -4.64 6.80 12.30
N SER A 55 -5.42 6.31 11.33
CA SER A 55 -5.30 4.95 10.80
C SER A 55 -4.33 4.83 9.61
N HIS A 56 -3.77 5.94 9.12
CA HIS A 56 -2.71 5.92 8.11
C HIS A 56 -1.48 5.14 8.62
N VAL A 57 -0.92 4.29 7.77
CA VAL A 57 0.31 3.55 8.06
C VAL A 57 1.46 4.10 7.24
N LYS A 58 1.39 3.98 5.91
CA LYS A 58 2.37 4.53 4.97
C LYS A 58 1.88 4.46 3.53
N ASN A 59 2.27 5.42 2.70
CA ASN A 59 2.20 5.26 1.25
C ASN A 59 3.38 4.42 0.73
N LEU A 60 3.13 3.54 -0.25
CA LEU A 60 4.18 2.76 -0.91
C LEU A 60 4.61 3.47 -2.20
N SER A 61 5.90 3.46 -2.49
CA SER A 61 6.41 3.82 -3.82
C SER A 61 6.10 2.73 -4.83
N LYS A 62 6.15 3.08 -6.11
CA LYS A 62 6.05 2.07 -7.19
C LYS A 62 7.09 0.96 -7.06
N GLN A 63 8.32 1.26 -6.63
CA GLN A 63 9.37 0.26 -6.49
C GLN A 63 9.07 -0.73 -5.35
N GLU A 64 8.52 -0.25 -4.22
CA GLU A 64 8.09 -1.14 -3.14
C GLU A 64 6.93 -2.02 -3.58
N PHE A 65 5.99 -1.52 -4.38
CA PHE A 65 4.94 -2.38 -4.98
C PHE A 65 5.52 -3.46 -5.88
N VAL A 66 6.55 -3.16 -6.69
CA VAL A 66 7.23 -4.16 -7.52
C VAL A 66 7.90 -5.23 -6.66
N GLN A 67 8.44 -4.88 -5.51
CA GLN A 67 9.08 -5.81 -4.58
C GLN A 67 8.10 -6.75 -3.84
N LEU A 68 6.78 -6.50 -3.92
CA LEU A 68 5.77 -7.40 -3.37
C LEU A 68 5.47 -8.61 -4.26
N PHE A 69 5.80 -8.54 -5.55
CA PHE A 69 5.63 -9.63 -6.52
C PHE A 69 6.81 -10.61 -6.47
#